data_AF-A0AAV8UYR6-F1
#
_entry.id   AF-A0AAV8UYR6-F1
#
_cell.length_a   1.000
_cell.length_b   1.000
_cell.length_c   1.000
_cell.angle_alpha   90.00
_cell.angle_beta   90.00
_cell.angle_gamma   90.00
#
_symmetry.space_group_name_H-M   'P 1'
#
loop_
_entity.id
_entity.type
_entity.pdbx_description
1 polymer ?
#
loop_
_entity_poly.entity_id
_entity_poly.type
_entity_poly.pdbx_seq_one_letter_code
_entity_poly.pdbx_strand_id
1 'polypeptide(L)'
;MTALGFVLGASVSTRRIMRASEGVRDSMIRRRNGRCSVVVKVFTNPWSVSSAELGSQLFALSLFPYLAFLRSIGNEETDCPPLAVRGFQFLLVFVAATIPAGIYAKVAYNDILANVDWLHGGAESFLTITNLIILLGFKSDLDGSNKKQSRNLLAKSALGASIVAWIGLVLLGSPITPSHAQPGNALSVLTWIIHVSSLIEWLVVMDIIWDRAQLTGNEKWKGLTWGMIPLHTSGLLACTFHLFYNAPVLDPLVTMQAALTCIGNTTMWYAAQRISKGRTKEESSKAVSSNKNDKTGAKTINESGSNAAEDLIKVGALSVVASLFLHYGTLFFDFPFEPTLPLAMAFVLLPTAANVSKWVLRSRSS
;
A
#
# COMPACT_ATOMS: atom_id res chain seq x y z
N MET A 1 96.07 47.73 -41.90
CA MET A 1 95.41 48.58 -42.90
C MET A 1 94.17 49.18 -42.24
N THR A 2 94.15 50.52 -42.10
CA THR A 2 92.98 51.44 -42.18
C THR A 2 91.60 50.92 -41.74
N ALA A 3 90.99 51.39 -40.63
CA ALA A 3 90.37 52.70 -40.38
C ALA A 3 88.85 52.76 -40.70
N LEU A 4 88.13 53.56 -39.89
CA LEU A 4 86.73 54.02 -39.98
C LEU A 4 85.64 52.99 -39.58
N GLY A 5 84.58 53.33 -38.84
CA GLY A 5 84.06 54.63 -38.43
C GLY A 5 82.77 54.46 -37.60
N PHE A 6 82.50 55.51 -36.83
CA PHE A 6 81.44 55.80 -35.87
C PHE A 6 80.00 55.69 -36.43
N VAL A 7 78.99 55.44 -35.56
CA VAL A 7 77.82 56.33 -35.30
C VAL A 7 76.81 55.67 -34.33
N LEU A 8 76.38 56.50 -33.38
CA LEU A 8 75.43 56.30 -32.28
C LEU A 8 73.95 56.21 -32.72
N GLY A 9 73.13 55.57 -31.87
CA GLY A 9 71.99 56.25 -31.23
C GLY A 9 70.57 56.07 -31.79
N ALA A 10 69.63 55.85 -30.86
CA ALA A 10 68.16 55.81 -30.96
C ALA A 10 67.59 54.54 -31.62
N SER A 11 66.58 53.82 -31.10
CA SER A 11 65.41 54.25 -30.35
C SER A 11 64.81 53.06 -29.57
N VAL A 12 64.73 53.19 -28.25
CA VAL A 12 64.06 52.24 -27.33
C VAL A 12 62.54 52.46 -27.29
N SER A 13 62.00 53.35 -28.12
CA SER A 13 60.61 53.82 -28.00
C SER A 13 59.56 52.93 -28.70
N THR A 14 59.94 52.09 -29.66
CA THR A 14 58.94 51.40 -30.52
C THR A 14 58.46 50.06 -29.96
N ARG A 15 59.19 49.43 -29.04
CA ARG A 15 58.78 48.12 -28.45
C ARG A 15 57.72 48.23 -27.35
N ARG A 16 57.52 49.42 -26.76
CA ARG A 16 56.53 49.62 -25.70
C ARG A 16 55.11 49.87 -26.23
N ILE A 17 54.97 50.35 -27.46
CA ILE A 17 53.67 50.68 -28.07
C ILE A 17 53.01 49.44 -28.72
N MET A 18 53.79 48.49 -29.23
CA MET A 18 53.25 47.24 -29.81
C MET A 18 52.66 46.29 -28.75
N ARG A 19 53.25 46.21 -27.54
CA ARG A 19 52.70 45.37 -26.44
C ARG A 19 51.39 45.90 -25.83
N ALA A 20 51.10 47.19 -25.96
CA ALA A 20 49.84 47.75 -25.48
C ALA A 20 48.65 47.44 -26.42
N SER A 21 48.93 47.24 -27.72
CA SER A 21 47.90 46.97 -28.75
C SER A 21 47.42 45.50 -28.76
N GLU A 22 48.27 44.55 -28.33
CA GLU A 22 47.88 43.14 -28.17
C GLU A 22 47.07 42.92 -26.88
N GLY A 23 47.44 43.56 -25.77
CA GLY A 23 46.70 43.45 -24.51
C GLY A 23 45.27 44.01 -24.57
N VAL A 24 45.05 45.09 -25.34
CA VAL A 24 43.71 45.67 -25.51
C VAL A 24 42.83 44.78 -26.39
N ARG A 25 43.35 44.20 -27.48
CA ARG A 25 42.59 43.27 -28.33
C ARG A 25 42.22 41.97 -27.61
N ASP A 26 43.11 41.44 -26.78
CA ASP A 26 42.84 40.23 -25.99
C ASP A 26 41.81 40.50 -24.87
N SER A 27 41.82 41.71 -24.29
CA SER A 27 40.80 42.14 -23.32
C SER A 27 39.42 42.41 -23.95
N MET A 28 39.36 42.81 -25.22
CA MET A 28 38.11 43.01 -25.96
C MET A 28 37.48 41.69 -26.41
N ILE A 29 38.29 40.69 -26.78
CA ILE A 29 37.82 39.35 -27.13
C ILE A 29 37.36 38.59 -25.87
N ARG A 30 38.06 38.72 -24.73
CA ARG A 30 37.60 38.14 -23.45
C ARG A 30 36.35 38.78 -22.87
N ARG A 31 36.10 40.08 -23.09
CA ARG A 31 34.87 40.73 -22.59
C ARG A 31 33.63 40.43 -23.43
N ARG A 32 33.78 39.97 -24.68
CA ARG A 32 32.67 39.59 -25.55
C ARG A 32 32.20 38.14 -25.35
N ASN A 33 33.02 37.30 -24.71
CA ASN A 33 32.67 35.93 -24.27
C ASN A 33 32.21 35.83 -22.80
N GLY A 34 32.21 36.91 -22.03
CA GLY A 34 31.80 36.93 -20.62
C GLY A 34 30.32 37.24 -20.37
N ARG A 35 29.49 37.30 -21.42
CA ARG A 35 28.10 37.76 -21.30
C ARG A 35 27.16 37.04 -22.27
N CYS A 36 27.24 35.72 -22.35
CA CYS A 36 26.19 34.90 -22.94
C CYS A 36 26.29 33.43 -22.48
N SER A 37 26.08 33.19 -21.19
CA SER A 37 25.52 31.92 -20.71
C SER A 37 24.88 32.13 -19.34
N VAL A 38 23.99 33.12 -19.26
CA VAL A 38 23.03 33.25 -18.15
C VAL A 38 21.64 33.40 -18.76
N VAL A 39 21.32 32.48 -19.68
CA VAL A 39 19.94 32.10 -19.99
C VAL A 39 19.97 30.62 -20.39
N VAL A 40 20.47 29.75 -19.51
CA VAL A 40 19.79 28.46 -19.41
C VAL A 40 18.52 28.80 -18.67
N LYS A 41 17.46 29.06 -19.43
CA LYS A 41 16.09 28.99 -18.93
C LYS A 41 16.03 27.72 -18.10
N VAL A 42 15.90 27.89 -16.80
CA VAL A 42 15.34 26.89 -15.91
C VAL A 42 13.93 26.65 -16.46
N PHE A 43 13.83 25.77 -17.45
CA PHE A 43 12.63 25.00 -17.68
C PHE A 43 12.58 24.02 -16.51
N THR A 44 12.26 24.52 -15.31
CA THR A 44 11.66 23.69 -14.28
C THR A 44 10.43 23.11 -14.94
N ASN A 45 10.45 21.82 -15.25
CA ASN A 45 9.27 21.13 -15.71
C ASN A 45 8.21 21.35 -14.61
N PRO A 46 7.10 22.07 -14.87
CA PRO A 46 6.07 22.32 -13.85
C PRO A 46 5.39 21.03 -13.38
N TRP A 47 5.66 19.92 -14.09
CA TRP A 47 5.22 18.56 -13.81
C TRP A 47 6.32 17.65 -13.25
N SER A 48 7.49 18.19 -12.87
CA SER A 48 8.54 17.42 -12.20
C SER A 48 8.20 17.20 -10.72
N VAL A 49 7.30 16.27 -10.47
CA VAL A 49 7.05 15.72 -9.13
C VAL A 49 7.86 14.45 -8.95
N SER A 50 8.52 14.29 -7.79
CA SER A 50 9.13 13.00 -7.46
C SER A 50 8.03 11.99 -7.13
N SER A 51 8.29 10.72 -7.40
CA SER A 51 7.41 9.60 -7.03
C SER A 51 7.06 9.62 -5.53
N ALA A 52 8.05 9.90 -4.69
CA ALA A 52 7.90 9.99 -3.24
C ALA A 52 6.98 11.14 -2.81
N GLU A 53 7.16 12.35 -3.38
CA GLU A 53 6.33 13.51 -3.07
C GLU A 53 4.88 13.26 -3.50
N LEU A 54 4.69 12.78 -4.73
CA LEU A 54 3.37 12.45 -5.27
C LEU A 54 2.67 11.38 -4.43
N GLY A 55 3.39 10.35 -3.98
CA GLY A 55 2.85 9.32 -3.10
C GLY A 55 2.31 9.89 -1.79
N SER A 56 3.09 10.77 -1.13
CA SER A 56 2.68 11.39 0.13
C SER A 56 1.44 12.28 -0.02
N GLN A 57 1.36 13.06 -1.10
CA GLN A 57 0.23 13.92 -1.41
C GLN A 57 -1.03 13.11 -1.72
N LEU A 58 -0.90 12.00 -2.46
CA LEU A 58 -2.01 11.10 -2.76
C LEU A 58 -2.54 10.39 -1.51
N PHE A 59 -1.67 9.97 -0.58
CA PHE A 59 -2.12 9.42 0.70
C PHE A 59 -2.89 10.46 1.51
N ALA A 60 -2.38 11.69 1.62
CA ALA A 60 -3.09 12.77 2.29
C ALA A 60 -4.44 13.08 1.61
N LEU A 61 -4.46 13.13 0.28
CA LEU A 61 -5.68 13.33 -0.50
C LEU A 61 -6.69 12.19 -0.30
N SER A 62 -6.22 10.95 -0.15
CA SER A 62 -7.08 9.78 0.06
C SER A 62 -7.92 9.84 1.33
N LEU A 63 -7.54 10.69 2.30
CA LEU A 63 -8.29 10.89 3.54
C LEU A 63 -9.66 11.54 3.27
N PHE A 64 -9.76 12.46 2.31
CA PHE A 64 -11.04 13.12 1.98
C PHE A 64 -12.13 12.14 1.54
N PRO A 65 -11.94 11.29 0.51
CA PRO A 65 -12.93 10.30 0.14
C PRO A 65 -13.14 9.26 1.25
N TYR A 66 -12.12 8.97 2.09
CA TYR A 66 -12.28 8.07 3.21
C TYR A 66 -13.24 8.59 4.29
N LEU A 67 -13.10 9.86 4.68
CA LEU A 67 -14.02 10.49 5.63
C LEU A 67 -15.44 10.56 5.06
N ALA A 68 -15.57 10.80 3.74
CA ALA A 68 -16.85 10.79 3.05
C ALA A 68 -17.48 9.39 3.03
N PHE A 69 -16.66 8.35 2.85
CA PHE A 69 -17.05 6.94 3.02
C PHE A 69 -17.55 6.66 4.44
N LEU A 70 -16.80 7.03 5.48
CA LEU A 70 -17.20 6.84 6.88
C LEU A 70 -18.55 7.48 7.20
N ARG A 71 -18.77 8.70 6.70
CA ARG A 71 -20.07 9.37 6.85
C ARG A 71 -21.17 8.58 6.16
N SER A 72 -20.93 8.10 4.94
CA SER A 72 -21.96 7.42 4.13
C SER A 72 -22.28 6.03 4.67
N ILE A 73 -21.27 5.25 5.08
CA ILE A 73 -21.45 3.90 5.62
C ILE A 73 -22.05 3.91 7.04
N GLY A 74 -21.83 4.98 7.80
CA GLY A 74 -22.39 5.16 9.15
C GLY A 74 -23.82 5.71 9.18
N ASN A 75 -24.43 6.02 8.04
CA ASN A 75 -25.82 6.44 7.98
C ASN A 75 -26.76 5.30 8.38
N GLU A 76 -27.88 5.60 9.06
CA GLU A 76 -28.86 4.57 9.44
C GLU A 76 -29.45 3.83 8.22
N GLU A 77 -29.52 4.49 7.06
CA GLU A 77 -30.04 3.93 5.82
C GLU A 77 -29.17 2.80 5.24
N THR A 78 -27.87 2.76 5.55
CA THR A 78 -27.00 1.68 5.05
C THR A 78 -27.18 0.38 5.82
N ASP A 79 -27.68 0.46 7.06
CA ASP A 79 -27.84 -0.68 7.97
C ASP A 79 -26.54 -1.49 8.10
N CYS A 80 -25.41 -0.78 8.22
CA CYS A 80 -24.10 -1.40 8.46
C CYS A 80 -23.97 -1.78 9.94
N PRO A 81 -23.42 -2.97 10.29
CA PRO A 81 -23.24 -3.36 11.67
C PRO A 81 -22.38 -2.32 12.42
N PRO A 82 -22.80 -1.86 13.61
CA PRO A 82 -22.15 -0.75 14.29
C PRO A 82 -20.68 -1.06 14.63
N LEU A 83 -20.36 -2.32 14.97
CA LEU A 83 -18.98 -2.74 15.21
C LEU A 83 -18.12 -2.64 13.94
N ALA A 84 -18.66 -2.95 12.75
CA ALA A 84 -17.94 -2.78 11.50
C ALA A 84 -17.68 -1.30 11.18
N VAL A 85 -18.67 -0.43 11.44
CA VAL A 85 -18.51 1.03 11.32
C VAL A 85 -17.42 1.54 12.27
N ARG A 86 -17.39 1.05 13.52
CA ARG A 86 -16.31 1.37 14.48
C ARG A 86 -14.95 0.88 14.00
N GLY A 87 -14.89 -0.30 13.38
CA GLY A 87 -13.68 -0.83 12.74
C GLY A 87 -13.18 0.10 11.64
N PHE A 88 -14.03 0.52 10.71
CA PHE A 88 -13.65 1.52 9.72
C PHE A 88 -13.18 2.83 10.39
N GLN A 89 -13.88 3.35 11.40
CA GLN A 89 -13.41 4.55 12.12
C GLN A 89 -12.04 4.36 12.79
N PHE A 90 -11.75 3.15 13.31
CA PHE A 90 -10.49 2.82 13.95
C PHE A 90 -9.30 2.91 12.99
N LEU A 91 -9.51 2.81 11.67
CA LEU A 91 -8.46 3.04 10.68
C LEU A 91 -7.84 4.45 10.80
N LEU A 92 -8.60 5.44 11.28
CA LEU A 92 -8.05 6.79 11.52
C LEU A 92 -6.99 6.79 12.63
N VAL A 93 -7.05 5.84 13.57
CA VAL A 93 -5.99 5.64 14.58
C VAL A 93 -4.71 5.15 13.92
N PHE A 94 -4.81 4.22 12.97
CA PHE A 94 -3.67 3.79 12.14
C PHE A 94 -3.02 4.99 11.41
N VAL A 95 -3.83 5.85 10.78
CA VAL A 95 -3.32 7.07 10.12
C VAL A 95 -2.66 8.02 11.14
N ALA A 96 -3.30 8.23 12.29
CA ALA A 96 -2.77 9.09 13.35
C ALA A 96 -1.48 8.55 13.98
N ALA A 97 -1.28 7.22 13.99
CA ALA A 97 -0.08 6.57 14.51
C ALA A 97 1.08 6.56 13.50
N THR A 98 0.79 6.34 12.21
CA THR A 98 1.80 6.26 11.15
C THR A 98 2.45 7.61 10.82
N ILE A 99 1.74 8.73 10.97
CA ILE A 99 2.29 10.08 10.77
C ILE A 99 3.46 10.38 11.74
N PRO A 100 3.29 10.34 13.08
CA PRO A 100 4.38 10.60 14.01
C PRO A 100 5.47 9.52 13.94
N ALA A 101 5.10 8.26 13.68
CA ALA A 101 6.07 7.20 13.42
C ALA A 101 6.97 7.54 12.23
N GLY A 102 6.38 8.00 11.12
CA GLY A 102 7.14 8.42 9.93
C GLY A 102 8.04 9.63 10.18
N ILE A 103 7.57 10.61 10.96
CA ILE A 103 8.40 11.76 11.36
C ILE A 103 9.57 11.28 12.24
N TYR A 104 9.31 10.41 13.21
CA TYR A 104 10.33 9.88 14.11
C TYR A 104 11.38 9.05 13.35
N ALA A 105 10.97 8.21 12.40
CA ALA A 105 11.90 7.48 11.52
C ALA A 105 12.85 8.44 10.79
N LYS A 106 12.30 9.50 10.18
CA LYS A 106 13.09 10.51 9.46
C LYS A 106 14.03 11.30 10.37
N VAL A 107 13.59 11.69 11.56
CA VAL A 107 14.37 12.56 12.44
C VAL A 107 15.41 11.78 13.26
N ALA A 108 15.07 10.59 13.75
CA ALA A 108 15.93 9.80 14.64
C ALA A 108 16.85 8.83 13.88
N TYR A 109 16.37 8.25 12.78
CA TYR A 109 17.11 7.22 12.02
C TYR A 109 17.59 7.71 10.65
N ASN A 110 17.15 8.90 10.21
CA ASN A 110 17.44 9.46 8.89
C ASN A 110 17.04 8.51 7.74
N ASP A 111 15.95 7.77 7.95
CA ASP A 111 15.46 6.73 7.03
C ASP A 111 13.93 6.79 6.92
N ILE A 112 13.37 6.07 5.94
CA ILE A 112 11.93 5.91 5.77
C ILE A 112 11.35 4.96 6.83
N LEU A 113 10.09 5.18 7.20
CA LEU A 113 9.39 4.34 8.20
C LEU A 113 9.51 2.85 7.86
N ALA A 114 9.34 2.50 6.58
CA ALA A 114 9.43 1.14 6.04
C ALA A 114 10.75 0.40 6.35
N ASN A 115 11.84 1.11 6.66
CA ASN A 115 13.12 0.52 7.01
C ASN A 115 13.32 0.37 8.52
N VAL A 116 12.51 1.03 9.35
CA VAL A 116 12.59 0.96 10.82
C VAL A 116 11.59 -0.08 11.33
N ASP A 117 11.95 -1.36 11.25
CA ASP A 117 11.04 -2.51 11.39
C ASP A 117 10.09 -2.46 12.61
N TRP A 118 10.61 -2.25 13.81
CA TRP A 118 9.77 -2.25 15.03
C TRP A 118 8.74 -1.11 15.04
N LEU A 119 9.10 0.04 14.45
CA LEU A 119 8.25 1.21 14.38
C LEU A 119 7.23 1.06 13.24
N HIS A 120 7.67 0.50 12.11
CA HIS A 120 6.85 0.13 10.96
C HIS A 120 5.79 -0.89 11.34
N GLY A 121 6.21 -2.07 11.81
CA GLY A 121 5.32 -3.14 12.25
C GLY A 121 4.42 -2.70 13.41
N GLY A 122 4.95 -1.92 14.36
CA GLY A 122 4.15 -1.33 15.43
C GLY A 122 3.00 -0.47 14.89
N ALA A 123 3.29 0.43 13.95
CA ALA A 123 2.28 1.29 13.34
C ALA A 123 1.30 0.50 12.47
N GLU A 124 1.75 -0.50 11.72
CA GLU A 124 0.88 -1.31 10.87
C GLU A 124 0.03 -2.34 11.62
N SER A 125 0.38 -2.71 12.84
CA SER A 125 -0.47 -3.57 13.69
C SER A 125 -1.87 -2.97 13.90
N PHE A 126 -2.00 -1.64 13.90
CA PHE A 126 -3.29 -0.96 13.96
C PHE A 126 -4.18 -1.27 12.75
N LEU A 127 -3.60 -1.50 11.57
CA LEU A 127 -4.33 -1.91 10.38
C LEU A 127 -4.91 -3.33 10.54
N THR A 128 -4.11 -4.26 11.05
CA THR A 128 -4.58 -5.61 11.41
C THR A 128 -5.74 -5.55 12.41
N ILE A 129 -5.59 -4.77 13.49
CA ILE A 129 -6.66 -4.58 14.48
C ILE A 129 -7.93 -4.00 13.82
N THR A 130 -7.77 -3.01 12.93
CA THR A 130 -8.88 -2.44 12.15
C THR A 130 -9.64 -3.52 11.39
N ASN A 131 -8.92 -4.34 10.62
CA ASN A 131 -9.51 -5.41 9.81
C ASN A 131 -10.23 -6.46 10.66
N LEU A 132 -9.66 -6.83 11.82
CA LEU A 132 -10.29 -7.75 12.75
C LEU A 132 -11.58 -7.17 13.35
N ILE A 133 -11.62 -5.89 13.72
CA ILE A 133 -12.84 -5.25 14.22
C ILE A 133 -13.93 -5.24 13.12
N ILE A 134 -13.55 -4.93 11.87
CA ILE A 134 -14.48 -4.95 10.73
C ILE A 134 -15.02 -6.37 10.51
N LEU A 135 -14.12 -7.36 10.50
CA LEU A 135 -14.44 -8.77 10.34
C LEU A 135 -15.43 -9.26 11.40
N LEU A 136 -15.13 -9.02 12.67
CA LEU A 136 -16.01 -9.38 13.78
C LEU A 136 -17.36 -8.66 13.68
N GLY A 137 -17.35 -7.39 13.27
CA GLY A 137 -18.56 -6.61 13.05
C GLY A 137 -19.49 -7.24 12.03
N PHE A 138 -19.00 -7.57 10.84
CA PHE A 138 -19.85 -8.22 9.84
C PHE A 138 -20.17 -9.68 10.17
N LYS A 139 -19.22 -10.45 10.75
CA LYS A 139 -19.46 -11.85 11.11
C LYS A 139 -20.54 -11.99 12.19
N SER A 140 -20.54 -11.12 13.19
CA SER A 140 -21.57 -11.12 14.24
C SER A 140 -22.99 -10.90 13.69
N ASP A 141 -23.11 -10.15 12.60
CA ASP A 141 -24.39 -9.91 11.93
C ASP A 141 -24.81 -11.11 11.06
N LEU A 142 -23.86 -11.76 10.36
CA LEU A 142 -24.13 -12.98 9.60
C LEU A 142 -24.57 -14.15 10.51
N ASP A 143 -23.86 -14.36 11.62
CA ASP A 143 -24.12 -15.47 12.56
C ASP A 143 -25.49 -15.34 13.24
N GLY A 144 -26.01 -14.11 13.37
CA GLY A 144 -27.39 -13.86 13.81
C GLY A 144 -28.46 -14.31 12.81
N SER A 145 -28.10 -14.61 11.56
CA SER A 145 -29.02 -14.83 10.43
C SER A 145 -29.04 -16.25 9.84
N ASN A 146 -28.49 -17.26 10.55
CA ASN A 146 -28.53 -18.72 10.28
C ASN A 146 -27.29 -19.37 9.58
N LYS A 147 -26.89 -20.53 10.13
CA LYS A 147 -25.53 -21.12 10.25
C LYS A 147 -25.02 -22.02 9.10
N LYS A 148 -25.60 -22.02 7.89
CA LYS A 148 -25.31 -23.09 6.89
C LYS A 148 -24.32 -22.73 5.77
N GLN A 149 -24.13 -21.44 5.46
CA GLN A 149 -23.45 -21.03 4.21
C GLN A 149 -21.94 -20.73 4.37
N SER A 150 -21.50 -20.31 5.56
CA SER A 150 -20.09 -20.00 5.88
C SER A 150 -19.16 -21.23 5.76
N ARG A 151 -19.71 -22.45 5.94
CA ARG A 151 -18.97 -23.73 5.93
C ARG A 151 -18.34 -24.13 4.59
N ASN A 152 -18.82 -23.60 3.46
CA ASN A 152 -18.36 -24.01 2.12
C ASN A 152 -17.29 -23.09 1.51
N LEU A 153 -17.07 -21.90 2.09
CA LEU A 153 -16.17 -20.88 1.53
C LEU A 153 -14.70 -21.10 1.91
N LEU A 154 -14.42 -21.54 3.13
CA LEU A 154 -13.04 -21.73 3.63
C LEU A 154 -12.47 -23.14 3.39
N ALA A 155 -13.31 -24.14 3.13
CA ALA A 155 -12.84 -25.47 2.70
C ALA A 155 -12.10 -25.42 1.35
N LYS A 156 -12.40 -24.42 0.50
CA LYS A 156 -11.76 -24.25 -0.81
C LYS A 156 -10.47 -23.42 -0.76
N SER A 157 -10.31 -22.51 0.22
CA SER A 157 -9.06 -21.74 0.40
C SER A 157 -7.99 -22.53 1.17
N ALA A 158 -8.39 -23.46 2.05
CA ALA A 158 -7.47 -24.33 2.80
C ALA A 158 -6.74 -25.38 1.91
N LEU A 159 -7.35 -25.78 0.79
CA LEU A 159 -6.75 -26.71 -0.18
C LEU A 159 -5.59 -26.08 -0.97
N GLY A 160 -5.63 -24.77 -1.23
CA GLY A 160 -4.52 -24.04 -1.86
C GLY A 160 -3.35 -23.77 -0.90
N ALA A 161 -3.65 -23.56 0.38
CA ALA A 161 -2.67 -23.27 1.43
C ALA A 161 -1.83 -24.50 1.85
N SER A 162 -2.40 -25.70 1.75
CA SER A 162 -1.69 -26.92 2.14
C SER A 162 -0.48 -27.20 1.23
N ILE A 163 -0.53 -26.86 -0.06
CA ILE A 163 0.59 -27.07 -0.99
C ILE A 163 1.78 -26.14 -0.68
N VAL A 164 1.51 -24.90 -0.27
CA VAL A 164 2.55 -23.91 0.07
C VAL A 164 3.22 -24.22 1.42
N ALA A 165 2.44 -24.70 2.40
CA ALA A 165 2.95 -25.08 3.72
C ALA A 165 3.85 -26.32 3.70
N TRP A 166 3.55 -27.31 2.84
CA TRP A 166 4.39 -28.50 2.67
C TRP A 166 5.72 -28.20 1.98
N ILE A 167 5.78 -27.24 1.04
CA ILE A 167 7.02 -26.82 0.40
C ILE A 167 7.94 -26.08 1.41
N GLY A 168 7.35 -25.23 2.27
CA GLY A 168 8.11 -24.53 3.33
C GLY A 168 8.67 -25.47 4.40
N LEU A 169 7.93 -26.52 4.79
CA LEU A 169 8.38 -27.47 5.82
C LEU A 169 9.46 -28.44 5.31
N VAL A 170 9.43 -28.81 4.02
CA VAL A 170 10.46 -29.67 3.40
C VAL A 170 11.81 -28.94 3.27
N LEU A 171 11.82 -27.61 3.15
CA LEU A 171 13.04 -26.80 3.08
C LEU A 171 13.68 -26.54 4.45
N LEU A 172 12.93 -26.61 5.55
CA LEU A 172 13.45 -26.40 6.91
C LEU A 172 14.29 -27.56 7.47
N GLY A 173 14.30 -28.72 6.79
CA GLY A 173 15.01 -29.94 7.24
C GLY A 173 16.29 -30.27 6.48
N SER A 174 16.64 -29.51 5.43
CA SER A 174 17.85 -29.73 4.65
C SER A 174 18.93 -28.71 5.04
N PRO A 175 20.23 -29.07 5.08
CA PRO A 175 21.31 -28.11 5.31
C PRO A 175 21.50 -27.25 4.05
N ILE A 176 20.53 -26.41 3.75
CA ILE A 176 20.57 -25.46 2.65
C ILE A 176 21.00 -24.13 3.24
N THR A 177 22.23 -23.73 2.95
CA THR A 177 22.68 -22.37 3.24
C THR A 177 21.96 -21.40 2.30
N PRO A 178 21.38 -20.30 2.81
CA PRO A 178 20.80 -19.29 1.94
C PRO A 178 21.86 -18.75 0.98
N SER A 179 21.43 -18.44 -0.25
CA SER A 179 22.30 -17.89 -1.30
C SER A 179 22.77 -16.47 -0.95
N HIS A 180 21.98 -15.75 -0.16
CA HIS A 180 22.20 -14.35 0.20
C HIS A 180 22.16 -14.13 1.71
N ALA A 181 22.94 -13.14 2.17
CA ALA A 181 22.81 -12.62 3.52
C ALA A 181 21.57 -11.72 3.63
N GLN A 182 20.97 -11.68 4.82
CA GLN A 182 19.79 -10.86 5.07
C GLN A 182 20.12 -9.36 4.96
N PRO A 183 19.40 -8.60 4.12
CA PRO A 183 19.53 -7.14 4.05
C PRO A 183 19.12 -6.45 5.34
N GLY A 184 19.75 -5.33 5.68
CA GLY A 184 19.44 -4.56 6.90
C GLY A 184 18.04 -3.94 6.92
N ASN A 185 17.41 -3.81 5.75
CA ASN A 185 16.04 -3.32 5.56
C ASN A 185 15.02 -4.43 5.31
N ALA A 186 15.40 -5.69 5.52
CA ALA A 186 14.45 -6.80 5.52
C ALA A 186 13.50 -6.70 6.72
N LEU A 187 12.20 -6.79 6.45
CA LEU A 187 11.19 -6.85 7.51
C LEU A 187 11.37 -8.09 8.38
N SER A 188 11.14 -7.97 9.68
CA SER A 188 11.10 -9.10 10.58
C SER A 188 9.90 -10.01 10.30
N VAL A 189 9.96 -11.24 10.82
CA VAL A 189 8.84 -12.20 10.71
C VAL A 189 7.55 -11.62 11.28
N LEU A 190 7.62 -10.89 12.39
CA LEU A 190 6.43 -10.28 13.02
C LEU A 190 5.81 -9.22 12.11
N THR A 191 6.62 -8.38 11.50
CA THR A 191 6.13 -7.36 10.55
C THR A 191 5.56 -8.00 9.30
N TRP A 192 6.16 -9.09 8.80
CA TRP A 192 5.56 -9.88 7.72
C TRP A 192 4.23 -10.52 8.11
N ILE A 193 4.06 -10.97 9.35
CA ILE A 193 2.78 -11.52 9.84
C ILE A 193 1.70 -10.45 9.74
N ILE A 194 1.99 -9.23 10.18
CA ILE A 194 1.07 -8.08 10.13
C ILE A 194 0.63 -7.78 8.69
N HIS A 195 1.57 -7.75 7.74
CA HIS A 195 1.25 -7.50 6.32
C HIS A 195 0.40 -8.60 5.71
N VAL A 196 0.83 -9.85 5.87
CA VAL A 196 0.17 -11.01 5.27
C VAL A 196 -1.20 -11.22 5.89
N SER A 197 -1.33 -11.08 7.22
CA SER A 197 -2.63 -11.19 7.89
C SER A 197 -3.58 -10.10 7.42
N SER A 198 -3.12 -8.85 7.32
CA SER A 198 -3.96 -7.74 6.87
C SER A 198 -4.51 -7.96 5.46
N LEU A 199 -3.72 -8.52 4.53
CA LEU A 199 -4.20 -8.88 3.19
C LEU A 199 -5.26 -9.99 3.23
N ILE A 200 -5.01 -11.06 3.99
CA ILE A 200 -5.94 -12.19 4.10
C ILE A 200 -7.23 -11.77 4.79
N GLU A 201 -7.14 -11.06 5.91
CA GLU A 201 -8.28 -10.53 6.66
C GLU A 201 -9.17 -9.66 5.77
N TRP A 202 -8.56 -8.79 4.95
CA TRP A 202 -9.31 -7.96 4.01
C TRP A 202 -10.08 -8.80 2.98
N LEU A 203 -9.48 -9.87 2.45
CA LEU A 203 -10.18 -10.81 1.55
C LEU A 203 -11.33 -11.53 2.24
N VAL A 204 -11.18 -11.92 3.51
CA VAL A 204 -12.25 -12.55 4.30
C VAL A 204 -13.40 -11.56 4.55
N VAL A 205 -13.09 -10.30 4.89
CA VAL A 205 -14.10 -9.24 5.02
C VAL A 205 -14.85 -9.04 3.70
N MET A 206 -14.14 -9.01 2.58
CA MET A 206 -14.77 -8.90 1.25
C MET A 206 -15.75 -10.06 0.97
N ASP A 207 -15.43 -11.28 1.37
CA ASP A 207 -16.33 -12.46 1.26
C ASP A 207 -17.60 -12.31 2.09
N ILE A 208 -17.43 -11.90 3.34
CA ILE A 208 -18.52 -11.70 4.28
C ILE A 208 -19.45 -10.57 3.83
N ILE A 209 -18.90 -9.46 3.31
CA ILE A 209 -19.71 -8.36 2.74
C ILE A 209 -20.50 -8.83 1.52
N TRP A 210 -19.93 -9.71 0.69
CA TRP A 210 -20.65 -10.30 -0.43
C TRP A 210 -21.81 -11.18 0.03
N ASP A 211 -21.60 -12.01 1.05
CA ASP A 211 -22.67 -12.85 1.63
C ASP A 211 -23.76 -12.02 2.30
N ARG A 212 -23.40 -10.90 2.94
CA ARG A 212 -24.37 -9.92 3.46
C ARG A 212 -25.33 -9.43 2.38
N ALA A 213 -24.86 -9.22 1.15
CA ALA A 213 -25.73 -8.79 0.06
C ALA A 213 -26.88 -9.77 -0.17
N GLN A 214 -26.59 -11.07 -0.05
CA GLN A 214 -27.57 -12.15 -0.21
C GLN A 214 -28.51 -12.23 0.99
N LEU A 215 -27.97 -12.12 2.21
CA LEU A 215 -28.78 -12.18 3.44
C LEU A 215 -29.74 -11.00 3.57
N THR A 216 -29.28 -9.79 3.25
CA THR A 216 -30.10 -8.57 3.36
C THR A 216 -30.98 -8.33 2.14
N GLY A 217 -30.80 -9.10 1.05
CA GLY A 217 -31.42 -8.85 -0.25
C GLY A 217 -30.95 -7.57 -0.95
N ASN A 218 -29.99 -6.85 -0.38
CA ASN A 218 -29.46 -5.61 -0.93
C ASN A 218 -28.18 -5.87 -1.74
N GLU A 219 -28.36 -6.16 -3.02
CA GLU A 219 -27.32 -6.42 -4.02
C GLU A 219 -26.25 -5.32 -4.11
N LYS A 220 -26.54 -4.10 -3.64
CA LYS A 220 -25.58 -2.98 -3.65
C LYS A 220 -24.36 -3.23 -2.76
N TRP A 221 -24.46 -4.11 -1.77
CA TRP A 221 -23.32 -4.57 -0.96
C TRP A 221 -22.26 -5.29 -1.80
N LYS A 222 -22.64 -6.02 -2.85
CA LYS A 222 -21.65 -6.59 -3.81
C LYS A 222 -20.82 -5.47 -4.47
N GLY A 223 -21.46 -4.32 -4.71
CA GLY A 223 -20.80 -3.12 -5.21
C GLY A 223 -19.75 -2.54 -4.27
N LEU A 224 -19.88 -2.73 -2.95
CA LEU A 224 -18.85 -2.37 -1.97
C LEU A 224 -17.66 -3.32 -2.07
N THR A 225 -17.90 -4.64 -2.18
CA THR A 225 -16.84 -5.62 -2.39
C THR A 225 -15.99 -5.29 -3.63
N TRP A 226 -16.62 -4.96 -4.76
CA TRP A 226 -15.90 -4.50 -5.95
C TRP A 226 -15.10 -3.21 -5.70
N GLY A 227 -15.68 -2.27 -4.95
CA GLY A 227 -15.01 -1.02 -4.58
C GLY A 227 -13.83 -1.18 -3.62
N MET A 228 -13.67 -2.34 -2.98
CA MET A 228 -12.56 -2.66 -2.07
C MET A 228 -11.33 -3.25 -2.78
N ILE A 229 -11.45 -3.67 -4.05
CA ILE A 229 -10.34 -4.28 -4.81
C ILE A 229 -9.13 -3.34 -4.94
N PRO A 230 -9.28 -2.03 -5.26
CA PRO A 230 -8.13 -1.15 -5.34
C PRO A 230 -7.34 -1.06 -4.03
N LEU A 231 -8.02 -1.10 -2.87
CA LEU A 231 -7.35 -1.11 -1.56
C LEU A 231 -6.57 -2.41 -1.31
N HIS A 232 -7.12 -3.56 -1.74
CA HIS A 232 -6.39 -4.82 -1.66
C HIS A 232 -5.13 -4.80 -2.54
N THR A 233 -5.24 -4.30 -3.78
CA THR A 233 -4.09 -4.16 -4.69
C THR A 233 -3.08 -3.13 -4.17
N SER A 234 -3.53 -2.08 -3.48
CA SER A 234 -2.65 -1.16 -2.75
C SER A 234 -1.81 -1.91 -1.70
N GLY A 235 -2.41 -2.75 -0.87
CA GLY A 235 -1.66 -3.58 0.09
C GLY A 235 -0.67 -4.54 -0.57
N LEU A 236 -1.01 -5.11 -1.74
CA LEU A 236 -0.11 -5.95 -2.51
C LEU A 236 1.12 -5.18 -3.04
N LEU A 237 0.94 -3.92 -3.46
CA LEU A 237 2.06 -3.05 -3.86
C LEU A 237 3.02 -2.80 -2.69
N ALA A 238 2.49 -2.54 -1.49
CA ALA A 238 3.30 -2.37 -0.28
C ALA A 238 4.10 -3.64 0.04
N CYS A 239 3.43 -4.80 0.09
CA CYS A 239 4.08 -6.08 0.37
C CYS A 239 5.13 -6.43 -0.69
N THR A 240 4.87 -6.09 -1.96
CA THR A 240 5.83 -6.30 -3.04
C THR A 240 7.04 -5.39 -2.87
N PHE A 241 6.87 -4.11 -2.52
CA PHE A 241 7.99 -3.23 -2.23
C PHE A 241 8.90 -3.80 -1.13
N HIS A 242 8.30 -4.34 -0.07
CA HIS A 242 9.03 -5.03 1.01
C HIS A 242 9.67 -6.36 0.60
N LEU A 243 9.05 -7.11 -0.31
CA LEU A 243 9.60 -8.35 -0.87
C LEU A 243 10.96 -8.09 -1.55
N PHE A 244 11.10 -6.93 -2.19
CA PHE A 244 12.32 -6.48 -2.86
C PHE A 244 13.15 -5.55 -1.95
N TYR A 245 13.02 -5.69 -0.63
CA TYR A 245 13.80 -4.94 0.36
C TYR A 245 13.81 -3.44 0.09
N ASN A 246 12.63 -2.85 -0.11
CA ASN A 246 12.45 -1.40 -0.23
C ASN A 246 13.38 -0.73 -1.26
N ALA A 247 13.70 -1.44 -2.35
CA ALA A 247 14.67 -0.98 -3.32
C ALA A 247 14.22 0.34 -3.99
N PRO A 248 15.08 1.38 -4.06
CA PRO A 248 14.69 2.70 -4.60
C PRO A 248 14.18 2.67 -6.05
N VAL A 249 14.62 1.70 -6.86
CA VAL A 249 14.13 1.50 -8.24
C VAL A 249 12.62 1.18 -8.28
N LEU A 250 12.05 0.73 -7.16
CA LEU A 250 10.64 0.38 -7.00
C LEU A 250 9.81 1.45 -6.28
N ASP A 251 10.37 2.65 -6.02
CA ASP A 251 9.60 3.80 -5.52
C ASP A 251 8.29 4.07 -6.28
N PRO A 252 8.18 3.85 -7.62
CA PRO A 252 6.91 3.98 -8.33
C PRO A 252 5.78 3.09 -7.77
N LEU A 253 6.10 1.93 -7.16
CA LEU A 253 5.10 1.07 -6.52
C LEU A 253 4.42 1.77 -5.33
N VAL A 254 5.17 2.56 -4.56
CA VAL A 254 4.64 3.33 -3.42
C VAL A 254 3.71 4.44 -3.91
N THR A 255 4.05 5.09 -5.02
CA THR A 255 3.15 6.06 -5.66
C THR A 255 1.87 5.39 -6.16
N MET A 256 1.98 4.21 -6.80
CA MET A 256 0.82 3.44 -7.25
C MET A 256 -0.03 2.96 -6.08
N GLN A 257 0.58 2.58 -4.95
CA GLN A 257 -0.10 2.23 -3.71
C GLN A 257 -0.93 3.41 -3.21
N ALA A 258 -0.35 4.61 -3.15
CA ALA A 258 -1.07 5.82 -2.77
C ALA A 258 -2.23 6.14 -3.72
N ALA A 259 -2.01 6.01 -5.03
CA ALA A 259 -3.03 6.23 -6.05
C ALA A 259 -4.21 5.24 -5.90
N LEU A 260 -3.92 3.95 -5.75
CA LEU A 260 -4.94 2.93 -5.55
C LEU A 260 -5.65 3.06 -4.21
N THR A 261 -4.98 3.58 -3.18
CA THR A 261 -5.62 3.94 -1.91
C THR A 261 -6.66 5.06 -2.10
N CYS A 262 -6.28 6.12 -2.82
CA CYS A 262 -7.20 7.21 -3.15
C CYS A 262 -8.38 6.73 -4.01
N ILE A 263 -8.11 5.92 -5.04
CA ILE A 263 -9.15 5.33 -5.89
C ILE A 263 -10.06 4.42 -5.06
N GLY A 264 -9.50 3.55 -4.24
CA GLY A 264 -10.22 2.61 -3.38
C GLY A 264 -11.13 3.30 -2.38
N ASN A 265 -10.63 4.33 -1.69
CA ASN A 265 -11.44 5.14 -0.78
C ASN A 265 -12.60 5.83 -1.53
N THR A 266 -12.35 6.29 -2.76
CA THR A 266 -13.38 6.92 -3.60
C THR A 266 -14.43 5.91 -4.06
N THR A 267 -14.03 4.72 -4.48
CA THR A 267 -14.95 3.66 -4.92
C THR A 267 -15.76 3.10 -3.75
N MET A 268 -15.16 2.96 -2.56
CA MET A 268 -15.89 2.59 -1.35
C MET A 268 -16.90 3.67 -0.95
N TRP A 269 -16.52 4.95 -1.00
CA TRP A 269 -17.45 6.05 -0.74
C TRP A 269 -18.66 6.01 -1.69
N TYR A 270 -18.42 5.89 -2.99
CA TYR A 270 -19.48 5.77 -3.99
C TYR A 270 -20.36 4.53 -3.74
N ALA A 271 -19.78 3.39 -3.38
CA ALA A 271 -20.54 2.20 -3.04
C ALA A 271 -21.42 2.41 -1.79
N ALA A 272 -20.89 3.02 -0.73
CA ALA A 272 -21.66 3.33 0.48
C ALA A 272 -22.85 4.26 0.20
N GLN A 273 -22.66 5.29 -0.64
CA GLN A 273 -23.78 6.16 -1.08
C GLN A 273 -24.86 5.41 -1.86
N ARG A 274 -24.47 4.44 -2.70
CA ARG A 274 -25.43 3.61 -3.42
C ARG A 274 -26.24 2.74 -2.46
N ILE A 275 -25.57 2.15 -1.47
CA ILE A 275 -26.21 1.32 -0.43
C ILE A 275 -27.24 2.16 0.34
N SER A 276 -26.89 3.36 0.80
CA SER A 276 -27.82 4.21 1.57
C SER A 276 -29.07 4.60 0.78
N LYS A 277 -28.92 5.02 -0.48
CA LYS A 277 -30.03 5.41 -1.36
C LYS A 277 -30.91 4.24 -1.82
N GLY A 278 -30.58 3.00 -1.45
CA GLY A 278 -31.27 1.79 -1.93
C GLY A 278 -32.44 1.32 -1.09
N ARG A 279 -32.55 1.72 0.17
CA ARG A 279 -33.67 1.34 1.03
C ARG A 279 -34.80 2.35 0.90
N THR A 280 -35.98 1.87 0.55
CA THR A 280 -37.20 2.66 0.73
C THR A 280 -37.54 2.74 2.22
N LYS A 281 -38.17 3.83 2.68
CA LYS A 281 -38.55 4.03 4.11
C LYS A 281 -39.37 2.85 4.70
N GLU A 282 -40.08 2.09 3.85
CA GLU A 282 -40.88 0.91 4.25
C GLU A 282 -40.04 -0.35 4.54
N GLU A 283 -38.87 -0.52 3.92
CA GLU A 283 -37.98 -1.67 4.18
C GLU A 283 -37.20 -1.48 5.48
N SER A 284 -36.87 -0.22 5.82
CA SER A 284 -36.20 0.11 7.08
C SER A 284 -37.10 -0.10 8.30
N SER A 285 -38.41 0.15 8.19
CA SER A 285 -39.37 -0.07 9.27
C SER A 285 -39.69 -1.56 9.51
N LYS A 286 -39.69 -2.39 8.45
CA LYS A 286 -39.84 -3.85 8.58
C LYS A 286 -38.61 -4.53 9.22
N ALA A 287 -37.40 -4.10 8.88
CA ALA A 287 -36.16 -4.62 9.50
C ALA A 287 -36.10 -4.30 11.01
N VAL A 288 -36.50 -3.08 11.41
CA VAL A 288 -36.59 -2.67 12.82
C VAL A 288 -37.67 -3.45 13.59
N SER A 289 -38.80 -3.76 12.94
CA SER A 289 -39.87 -4.58 13.55
C SER A 289 -39.47 -6.05 13.72
N SER A 290 -38.72 -6.62 12.78
CA SER A 290 -38.22 -8.00 12.87
C SER A 290 -37.20 -8.15 14.01
N ASN A 291 -36.34 -7.13 14.22
CA ASN A 291 -35.32 -7.12 15.26
C ASN A 291 -35.89 -6.92 16.69
N LYS A 292 -37.16 -6.51 16.81
CA LYS A 292 -37.87 -6.41 18.10
C LYS A 292 -38.51 -7.74 18.54
N ASN A 293 -38.91 -8.58 17.59
CA ASN A 293 -39.56 -9.86 17.88
C ASN A 293 -38.58 -11.00 18.22
N ASP A 294 -37.29 -10.84 17.95
CA ASP A 294 -36.27 -11.88 18.19
C ASP A 294 -35.53 -11.73 19.55
N LYS A 295 -35.96 -10.79 20.40
CA LYS A 295 -35.38 -10.59 21.75
C LYS A 295 -35.94 -11.54 22.82
N THR A 296 -36.29 -12.77 22.44
CA THR A 296 -36.66 -13.86 23.38
C THR A 296 -35.88 -15.15 23.14
N GLY A 297 -34.63 -15.04 22.66
CA GLY A 297 -33.72 -16.17 22.47
C GLY A 297 -32.43 -16.05 23.29
N ALA A 298 -32.51 -16.14 24.62
CA ALA A 298 -31.32 -16.35 25.44
C ALA A 298 -30.82 -17.80 25.28
N LYS A 299 -30.08 -18.10 24.20
CA LYS A 299 -29.21 -19.30 24.11
C LYS A 299 -28.27 -19.25 22.91
N THR A 300 -27.02 -19.70 23.14
CA THR A 300 -25.91 -19.99 22.19
C THR A 300 -24.82 -18.92 21.98
N ILE A 301 -24.29 -18.35 23.07
CA ILE A 301 -22.99 -17.64 23.05
C ILE A 301 -21.81 -18.62 22.87
N ASN A 302 -21.97 -19.92 23.21
CA ASN A 302 -20.86 -20.88 23.23
C ASN A 302 -20.49 -21.50 21.86
N GLU A 303 -21.38 -21.46 20.86
CA GLU A 303 -21.10 -22.09 19.54
C GLU A 303 -20.64 -21.11 18.46
N SER A 304 -21.08 -19.84 18.48
CA SER A 304 -20.62 -18.82 17.51
C SER A 304 -19.17 -18.40 17.78
N GLY A 305 -18.78 -18.28 19.06
CA GLY A 305 -17.40 -18.02 19.46
C GLY A 305 -16.42 -19.12 19.02
N SER A 306 -16.86 -20.38 18.97
CA SER A 306 -16.05 -21.53 18.52
C SER A 306 -15.67 -21.41 17.04
N ASN A 307 -16.63 -21.06 16.17
CA ASN A 307 -16.38 -21.00 14.73
C ASN A 307 -15.65 -19.71 14.32
N ALA A 308 -15.89 -18.60 15.04
CA ALA A 308 -15.10 -17.37 14.89
C ALA A 308 -13.64 -17.56 15.29
N ALA A 309 -13.40 -18.19 16.45
CA ALA A 309 -12.07 -18.51 16.89
C ALA A 309 -11.37 -19.47 15.93
N GLU A 310 -12.04 -20.51 15.43
CA GLU A 310 -11.44 -21.47 14.50
C GLU A 310 -11.03 -20.82 13.17
N ASP A 311 -11.88 -19.97 12.59
CA ASP A 311 -11.56 -19.25 11.35
C ASP A 311 -10.38 -18.27 11.55
N LEU A 312 -10.35 -17.56 12.68
CA LEU A 312 -9.24 -16.67 13.05
C LEU A 312 -7.94 -17.44 13.29
N ILE A 313 -8.01 -18.62 13.90
CA ILE A 313 -6.85 -19.51 14.09
C ILE A 313 -6.31 -19.97 12.73
N LYS A 314 -7.18 -20.35 11.78
CA LYS A 314 -6.76 -20.76 10.44
C LYS A 314 -6.11 -19.62 9.67
N VAL A 315 -6.71 -18.42 9.71
CA VAL A 315 -6.13 -17.22 9.10
C VAL A 315 -4.79 -16.89 9.74
N GLY A 316 -4.70 -16.87 11.06
CA GLY A 316 -3.46 -16.60 11.79
C GLY A 316 -2.36 -17.62 11.49
N ALA A 317 -2.68 -18.91 11.47
CA ALA A 317 -1.72 -19.97 11.13
C ALA A 317 -1.23 -19.83 9.68
N LEU A 318 -2.14 -19.56 8.73
CA LEU A 318 -1.77 -19.30 7.34
C LEU A 318 -0.86 -18.09 7.21
N SER A 319 -1.16 -16.99 7.92
CA SER A 319 -0.33 -15.80 7.94
C SER A 319 1.07 -16.12 8.46
N VAL A 320 1.21 -16.83 9.58
CA VAL A 320 2.51 -17.22 10.13
C VAL A 320 3.33 -18.03 9.12
N VAL A 321 2.73 -19.07 8.52
CA VAL A 321 3.43 -19.92 7.56
C VAL A 321 3.86 -19.14 6.32
N ALA A 322 2.96 -18.34 5.75
CA ALA A 322 3.27 -17.51 4.58
C ALA A 322 4.34 -16.45 4.90
N SER A 323 4.31 -15.84 6.08
CA SER A 323 5.31 -14.86 6.51
C SER A 323 6.68 -15.49 6.74
N LEU A 324 6.76 -16.68 7.32
CA LEU A 324 8.01 -17.43 7.44
C LEU A 324 8.57 -17.79 6.06
N PHE A 325 7.70 -18.22 5.14
CA PHE A 325 8.09 -18.52 3.77
C PHE A 325 8.60 -17.27 3.04
N LEU A 326 7.93 -16.12 3.17
CA LEU A 326 8.39 -14.88 2.55
C LEU A 326 9.71 -14.38 3.17
N HIS A 327 9.83 -14.39 4.49
CA HIS A 327 11.01 -13.87 5.19
C HIS A 327 12.27 -14.69 4.90
N TYR A 328 12.19 -16.02 5.01
CA TYR A 328 13.36 -16.89 4.81
C TYR A 328 13.52 -17.34 3.37
N GLY A 329 12.41 -17.51 2.63
CA GLY A 329 12.42 -18.01 1.25
C GLY A 329 13.08 -17.04 0.28
N THR A 330 12.94 -15.73 0.48
CA THR A 330 13.56 -14.72 -0.40
C THR A 330 15.09 -14.79 -0.41
N LEU A 331 15.71 -15.28 0.66
CA LEU A 331 17.17 -15.41 0.75
C LEU A 331 17.76 -16.52 -0.14
N PHE A 332 16.92 -17.41 -0.66
CA PHE A 332 17.33 -18.49 -1.56
C PHE A 332 17.28 -18.12 -3.04
N PHE A 333 16.67 -16.98 -3.38
CA PHE A 333 16.50 -16.54 -4.77
C PHE A 333 17.25 -15.24 -5.04
N ASP A 334 17.69 -15.05 -6.28
CA ASP A 334 18.41 -13.83 -6.70
C ASP A 334 17.45 -12.68 -6.99
N PHE A 335 16.23 -12.98 -7.42
CA PHE A 335 15.28 -11.97 -7.90
C PHE A 335 14.95 -10.84 -6.89
N PRO A 336 14.86 -11.07 -5.56
CA PRO A 336 14.64 -10.00 -4.59
C PRO A 336 15.80 -8.99 -4.53
N PHE A 337 17.01 -9.43 -4.90
CA PHE A 337 18.25 -8.63 -4.90
C PHE A 337 18.51 -7.96 -6.25
N GLU A 338 17.80 -8.39 -7.31
CA GLU A 338 17.81 -7.79 -8.64
C GLU A 338 16.43 -7.19 -8.99
N PRO A 339 15.98 -6.15 -8.26
CA PRO A 339 14.65 -5.61 -8.40
C PRO A 339 14.44 -4.98 -9.78
N THR A 340 13.42 -5.46 -10.50
CA THR A 340 12.95 -4.84 -11.73
C THR A 340 11.47 -4.54 -11.64
N LEU A 341 11.05 -3.38 -12.18
CA LEU A 341 9.65 -2.97 -12.14
C LEU A 341 8.71 -3.99 -12.81
N PRO A 342 9.02 -4.59 -13.97
CA PRO A 342 8.14 -5.60 -14.58
C PRO A 342 7.94 -6.84 -13.69
N LEU A 343 9.00 -7.33 -13.05
CA LEU A 343 8.91 -8.48 -12.16
C LEU A 343 8.07 -8.15 -10.92
N ALA A 344 8.34 -7.00 -10.29
CA ALA A 344 7.56 -6.56 -9.14
C ALA A 344 6.08 -6.37 -9.49
N MET A 345 5.78 -5.81 -10.66
CA MET A 345 4.40 -5.69 -11.15
C MET A 345 3.74 -7.06 -11.37
N ALA A 346 4.46 -8.11 -11.76
CA ALA A 346 3.90 -9.45 -11.87
C ALA A 346 3.43 -10.00 -10.51
N PHE A 347 4.21 -9.77 -9.43
CA PHE A 347 3.83 -10.13 -8.05
C PHE A 347 2.57 -9.41 -7.56
N VAL A 348 2.21 -8.27 -8.15
CA VAL A 348 0.99 -7.51 -7.81
C VAL A 348 -0.19 -7.90 -8.70
N LEU A 349 0.03 -7.96 -10.02
CA LEU A 349 -1.01 -8.14 -11.02
C LEU A 349 -1.60 -9.55 -10.98
N LEU A 350 -0.78 -10.59 -10.75
CA LEU A 350 -1.26 -11.97 -10.68
C LEU A 350 -2.27 -12.19 -9.53
N PRO A 351 -1.95 -11.88 -8.25
CA PRO A 351 -2.92 -12.02 -7.17
C PRO A 351 -4.11 -11.06 -7.31
N THR A 352 -3.90 -9.87 -7.88
CA THR A 352 -5.01 -8.95 -8.20
C THR A 352 -5.97 -9.56 -9.22
N ALA A 353 -5.44 -10.14 -10.31
CA ALA A 353 -6.24 -10.80 -11.33
C ALA A 353 -6.97 -12.03 -10.76
N ALA A 354 -6.33 -12.80 -9.88
CA ALA A 354 -6.98 -13.90 -9.17
C ALA A 354 -8.14 -13.41 -8.29
N ASN A 355 -7.94 -12.33 -7.54
CA ASN A 355 -8.99 -11.71 -6.72
C ASN A 355 -10.17 -11.22 -7.59
N VAL A 356 -9.90 -10.48 -8.67
CA VAL A 356 -10.93 -10.05 -9.64
C VAL A 356 -11.66 -11.25 -10.23
N SER A 357 -10.93 -12.27 -10.66
CA SER A 357 -11.50 -13.49 -11.27
C SER A 357 -12.45 -14.22 -10.32
N LYS A 358 -12.09 -14.30 -9.02
CA LYS A 358 -12.96 -14.85 -7.98
C LYS A 358 -14.33 -14.15 -7.96
N TRP A 359 -14.36 -12.82 -8.01
CA TRP A 359 -15.61 -12.06 -7.97
C TRP A 359 -16.40 -12.14 -9.27
N VAL A 360 -15.73 -12.18 -10.43
CA VAL A 360 -16.40 -12.42 -11.72
C VAL A 360 -17.07 -13.80 -11.76
N LEU A 361 -16.40 -14.84 -11.24
CA LEU A 361 -16.99 -16.18 -11.17
C LEU A 361 -18.17 -16.21 -10.19
N ARG A 362 -18.01 -15.58 -9.01
CA ARG A 362 -19.06 -15.53 -8.00
C ARG A 362 -20.29 -14.77 -8.48
N SER A 363 -20.13 -13.68 -9.24
CA SER A 363 -21.24 -12.91 -9.81
C SER A 363 -22.02 -13.65 -10.90
N ARG A 364 -21.43 -14.67 -11.53
CA ARG A 364 -22.13 -15.53 -12.50
C ARG A 364 -22.94 -16.63 -11.83
N SER A 365 -22.58 -17.00 -10.61
CA SER A 365 -23.21 -18.09 -9.84
C SER A 365 -24.32 -17.63 -8.88
N SER A 366 -24.45 -16.31 -8.66
CA SER A 366 -25.48 -15.69 -7.82
C SER A 366 -26.43 -14.90 -8.69
#